data_AF-A0A7I4YSF3-F1
#
_entry.id   AF-A0A7I4YSF3-F1
#
_cell.length_a   1.000
_cell.length_b   1.000
_cell.length_c   1.000
_cell.angle_alpha   90.00
_cell.angle_beta   90.00
_cell.angle_gamma   90.00
#
_symmetry.space_group_name_H-M   'P 1'
#
loop_
_entity.id
_entity.type
_entity.pdbx_description
1 polymer ?
#
loop_
_entity_poly.entity_id
_entity_poly.type
_entity_poly.pdbx_seq_one_letter_code
_entity_poly.pdbx_strand_id
1 'polypeptide(L)'
;MSHAELERPLQTHRTYKVCSCGPVDIYYIPHDEEHDGNKFAFQIFYCWKPLLCATAKCFTRVICQSDVPIFVPETTSILVEGKDVSIYAPLSARVRLSDDEDEKIQIRPRSTLVPEKGIVVIYAADMRKFDEIIQVVITDGMTVYCQGQSQIAFANEASGTVYNVMENCV
;
A
#
# COMPACT_ATOMS: atom_id res chain seq x y z
N MET A 1 14.98 7.50 -18.42
CA MET A 1 15.36 6.60 -17.31
C MET A 1 14.11 5.82 -16.97
N SER A 2 14.08 4.51 -17.21
CA SER A 2 12.95 3.68 -16.80
C SER A 2 12.89 3.73 -15.27
N HIS A 3 11.77 4.18 -14.72
CA HIS A 3 11.55 4.07 -13.30
C HIS A 3 11.38 2.58 -12.99
N ALA A 4 12.21 2.04 -12.11
CA ALA A 4 12.04 0.68 -11.60
C ALA A 4 10.66 0.60 -10.93
N GLU A 5 9.74 -0.13 -11.56
CA GLU A 5 8.39 -0.39 -11.04
C GLU A 5 8.32 -1.85 -10.63
N LEU A 6 7.77 -2.12 -9.44
CA LEU A 6 7.52 -3.49 -9.03
C LEU A 6 6.38 -4.06 -9.88
N GLU A 7 6.65 -5.19 -10.54
CA GLU A 7 5.62 -5.87 -11.32
C GLU A 7 4.47 -6.34 -10.42
N ARG A 8 3.25 -6.03 -10.86
CA ARG A 8 2.04 -6.42 -10.15
C ARG A 8 1.84 -7.93 -10.26
N PRO A 9 1.48 -8.63 -9.16
CA PRO A 9 1.10 -10.04 -9.24
C PRO A 9 -0.07 -10.25 -10.21
N LEU A 10 0.05 -11.25 -11.08
CA LEU A 10 -0.98 -11.60 -12.05
C LEU A 10 -2.13 -12.34 -11.37
N GLN A 11 -3.36 -11.99 -11.75
CA GLN A 11 -4.53 -12.75 -11.32
C GLN A 11 -4.47 -14.17 -11.91
N THR A 12 -4.84 -15.14 -11.10
CA THR A 12 -4.94 -16.54 -11.50
C THR A 12 -6.38 -17.02 -11.37
N HIS A 13 -6.68 -18.22 -11.85
CA HIS A 13 -8.00 -18.85 -11.66
C HIS A 13 -8.39 -19.05 -10.18
N ARG A 14 -7.43 -18.93 -9.25
CA ARG A 14 -7.64 -19.07 -7.80
C ARG A 14 -7.80 -17.74 -7.08
N THR A 15 -7.68 -16.63 -7.80
CA THR A 15 -7.80 -15.29 -7.22
C THR A 15 -9.25 -15.05 -6.80
N TYR A 16 -9.46 -14.70 -5.52
CA TYR A 16 -10.78 -14.35 -5.03
C TYR A 16 -10.89 -12.87 -4.68
N LYS A 17 -12.08 -12.34 -4.88
CA LYS A 17 -12.41 -10.95 -4.58
C LYS A 17 -12.70 -10.82 -3.08
N VAL A 18 -11.91 -10.00 -2.38
CA VAL A 18 -12.07 -9.75 -0.94
C VAL A 18 -13.17 -8.71 -0.72
N CYS A 19 -13.03 -7.54 -1.33
CA CYS A 19 -14.04 -6.49 -1.30
C CYS A 19 -13.87 -5.54 -2.48
N SER A 20 -14.90 -4.73 -2.73
CA SER A 20 -14.91 -3.75 -3.82
C SER A 20 -15.88 -2.64 -3.52
N CYS A 21 -15.42 -1.41 -3.72
CA CYS A 21 -16.22 -0.22 -3.52
C CYS A 21 -15.64 0.93 -4.33
N GLY A 22 -16.46 1.48 -5.23
CA GLY A 22 -16.09 2.62 -6.05
C GLY A 22 -14.82 2.36 -6.90
N PRO A 23 -13.79 3.21 -6.81
CA PRO A 23 -12.59 3.08 -7.64
C PRO A 23 -11.59 2.03 -7.14
N VAL A 24 -11.94 1.25 -6.11
CA VAL A 24 -11.06 0.28 -5.45
C VAL A 24 -11.63 -1.13 -5.51
N ASP A 25 -10.81 -2.07 -5.96
CA ASP A 25 -11.03 -3.51 -5.83
C ASP A 25 -9.87 -4.14 -5.05
N ILE A 26 -10.19 -5.08 -4.16
CA ILE A 26 -9.19 -5.84 -3.39
C ILE A 26 -9.36 -7.32 -3.69
N TYR A 27 -8.28 -7.97 -4.10
CA TYR A 27 -8.23 -9.40 -4.38
C TYR A 27 -7.17 -10.07 -3.54
N TYR A 28 -7.34 -11.36 -3.26
CA TYR A 28 -6.31 -12.17 -2.66
C TYR A 28 -5.93 -13.32 -3.59
N ILE A 29 -4.62 -13.56 -3.67
CA ILE A 29 -4.04 -14.65 -4.43
C ILE A 29 -3.55 -15.69 -3.41
N PRO A 30 -4.24 -16.82 -3.25
CA PRO A 30 -3.91 -17.80 -2.23
C PRO A 30 -2.61 -18.56 -2.52
N HIS A 31 -1.94 -19.00 -1.45
CA HIS A 31 -0.77 -19.87 -1.56
C HIS A 31 -1.17 -21.27 -2.05
N ASP A 32 -2.13 -21.88 -1.35
CA ASP A 32 -2.66 -23.22 -1.58
C ASP A 32 -4.19 -23.20 -1.75
N GLU A 33 -4.81 -24.34 -2.05
CA GLU A 33 -6.27 -24.41 -2.26
C GLU A 33 -7.07 -24.27 -0.95
N GLU A 34 -6.43 -24.49 0.20
CA GLU A 34 -7.06 -24.36 1.52
C GLU A 34 -6.82 -22.96 2.10
N HIS A 35 -7.88 -22.38 2.70
CA HIS A 35 -7.91 -21.01 3.24
C HIS A 35 -7.65 -20.93 4.74
N ASP A 36 -7.09 -21.99 5.33
CA ASP A 36 -7.03 -22.10 6.77
C ASP A 36 -5.89 -21.26 7.36
N GLY A 37 -6.26 -20.14 7.98
CA GLY A 37 -5.41 -19.42 8.93
C GLY A 37 -5.11 -17.96 8.62
N ASN A 38 -5.37 -17.47 7.41
CA ASN A 38 -5.06 -16.08 7.06
C ASN A 38 -6.05 -15.10 7.71
N LYS A 39 -5.53 -14.09 8.38
CA LYS A 39 -6.30 -13.06 9.08
C LYS A 39 -6.05 -11.69 8.46
N PHE A 40 -6.97 -11.28 7.60
CA PHE A 40 -7.01 -9.94 7.07
C PHE A 40 -8.41 -9.33 7.20
N ALA A 41 -8.45 -8.01 7.36
CA ALA A 41 -9.64 -7.20 7.36
C ALA A 41 -9.37 -5.91 6.56
N PHE A 42 -10.31 -5.56 5.69
CA PHE A 42 -10.23 -4.38 4.87
C PHE A 42 -11.49 -3.55 5.02
N GLN A 43 -11.32 -2.25 5.17
CA GLN A 43 -12.42 -1.30 5.17
C GLN A 43 -12.17 -0.24 4.11
N ILE A 44 -13.09 -0.17 3.14
CA ILE A 44 -13.10 0.90 2.15
C ILE A 44 -14.17 1.89 2.57
N PHE A 45 -13.80 3.17 2.70
CA PHE A 45 -14.78 4.22 2.89
C PHE A 45 -14.45 5.45 2.05
N TYR A 46 -15.51 6.13 1.66
CA TYR A 46 -15.48 7.36 0.88
C TYR A 46 -15.92 8.50 1.78
N CYS A 47 -15.21 9.61 1.73
CA CYS A 47 -15.56 10.79 2.52
C CYS A 47 -15.11 12.05 1.79
N TRP A 48 -15.47 13.19 2.35
CA TRP A 48 -15.13 14.49 1.82
C TRP A 48 -14.62 15.38 2.95
N LYS A 49 -13.56 16.14 2.66
CA LYS A 49 -13.06 17.16 3.59
C LYS A 49 -13.68 18.51 3.20
N PRO A 50 -14.40 19.19 4.12
CA PRO A 50 -14.84 20.56 3.85
C PRO A 50 -13.62 21.47 3.67
N LEU A 51 -13.58 22.24 2.59
CA LEU A 51 -12.67 23.37 2.47
C LEU A 51 -13.43 24.64 2.86
N LEU A 52 -12.74 25.55 3.55
CA LEU A 52 -13.29 26.87 3.83
C LEU A 52 -13.61 27.55 2.48
N CYS A 53 -14.84 28.04 2.33
CA CYS A 53 -15.32 28.81 1.17
C CYS A 53 -15.67 28.03 -0.12
N ALA A 54 -16.29 26.85 0.02
CA ALA A 54 -17.27 26.28 -0.94
C ALA A 54 -16.83 25.18 -1.93
N THR A 55 -15.76 24.42 -1.66
CA THR A 55 -15.56 23.13 -2.32
C THR A 55 -15.21 22.04 -1.30
N ALA A 56 -15.78 20.86 -1.45
CA ALA A 56 -15.41 19.69 -0.66
C ALA A 56 -14.39 18.88 -1.45
N LYS A 57 -13.32 18.41 -0.80
CA LYS A 57 -12.35 17.51 -1.44
C LYS A 57 -12.69 16.07 -1.14
N CYS A 58 -13.06 15.31 -2.17
CA CYS A 58 -13.35 13.89 -2.04
C CYS A 58 -12.06 13.09 -1.81
N PHE A 59 -12.17 12.04 -1.01
CA PHE A 59 -11.12 11.05 -0.88
C PHE A 59 -11.73 9.68 -0.61
N THR A 60 -11.05 8.66 -1.13
CA THR A 60 -11.32 7.27 -0.81
C THR A 60 -10.19 6.78 0.09
N ARG A 61 -10.53 6.15 1.21
CA ARG A 61 -9.57 5.55 2.13
C ARG A 61 -9.78 4.06 2.24
N VAL A 62 -8.68 3.32 2.18
CA VAL A 62 -8.62 1.87 2.37
C VAL A 62 -7.84 1.62 3.64
N ILE A 63 -8.51 1.17 4.70
CA ILE A 63 -7.83 0.72 5.92
C ILE A 63 -7.51 -0.76 5.74
N CYS A 64 -6.22 -1.09 5.85
CA CYS A 64 -5.72 -2.44 5.70
C CYS A 64 -5.27 -2.96 7.06
N GLN A 65 -5.72 -4.17 7.42
CA GLN A 65 -5.19 -4.98 8.52
C GLN A 65 -4.94 -6.37 7.95
N SER A 66 -3.71 -6.85 7.97
CA SER A 66 -3.37 -8.09 7.27
C SER A 66 -2.11 -8.72 7.82
N ASP A 67 -2.17 -10.02 8.11
CA ASP A 67 -0.99 -10.86 8.36
C ASP A 67 -0.28 -11.29 7.07
N VAL A 68 -1.03 -11.37 5.96
CA VAL A 68 -0.49 -11.60 4.63
C VAL A 68 0.03 -10.29 4.02
N PRO A 69 1.11 -10.34 3.21
CA PRO A 69 1.58 -9.16 2.52
C PRO A 69 0.53 -8.55 1.60
N ILE A 70 0.62 -7.22 1.42
CA ILE A 70 -0.25 -6.48 0.50
C ILE A 70 0.56 -5.85 -0.63
N PHE A 71 -0.02 -5.76 -1.82
CA PHE A 71 0.51 -5.04 -2.97
C PHE A 71 -0.34 -3.81 -3.24
N VAL A 72 0.31 -2.64 -3.26
CA VAL A 72 -0.31 -1.33 -3.37
C VAL A 72 0.08 -0.68 -4.71
N PRO A 73 -0.90 -0.23 -5.51
CA PRO A 73 -0.63 0.33 -6.84
C PRO A 73 -0.14 1.79 -6.75
N GLU A 74 0.57 2.22 -7.79
CA GLU A 74 1.20 3.56 -7.86
C GLU A 74 0.20 4.73 -7.84
N THR A 75 -1.06 4.48 -8.19
CA THR A 75 -2.14 5.47 -8.22
C THR A 75 -2.60 5.91 -6.83
N THR A 76 -2.01 5.37 -5.77
CA THR A 76 -2.44 5.56 -4.39
C THR A 76 -1.36 6.22 -3.53
N SER A 77 -1.81 6.95 -2.51
CA SER A 77 -0.97 7.44 -1.42
C SER A 77 -1.01 6.46 -0.25
N ILE A 78 0.09 6.31 0.46
CA ILE A 78 0.23 5.40 1.59
C ILE A 78 0.43 6.22 2.86
N LEU A 79 -0.40 5.94 3.85
CA LEU A 79 -0.29 6.49 5.20
C LEU A 79 -0.04 5.34 6.17
N VAL A 80 1.07 5.39 6.89
CA VAL A 80 1.44 4.41 7.90
C VAL A 80 1.01 4.95 9.25
N GLU A 81 0.01 4.32 9.86
CA GLU A 81 -0.44 4.63 11.23
C GLU A 81 0.05 3.58 12.22
N GLY A 82 0.43 2.39 11.74
CA GLY A 82 0.87 1.28 12.57
C GLY A 82 2.36 1.27 12.93
N LYS A 83 2.69 0.36 13.84
CA LYS A 83 4.03 0.05 14.33
C LYS A 83 4.58 -1.21 13.68
N ASP A 84 5.91 -1.29 13.61
CA ASP A 84 6.66 -2.45 13.08
C ASP A 84 6.26 -2.83 11.63
N VAL A 85 5.95 -1.82 10.82
CA VAL A 85 5.54 -2.02 9.42
C VAL A 85 6.75 -2.20 8.51
N SER A 86 6.68 -3.18 7.59
CA SER A 86 7.71 -3.41 6.57
C SER A 86 7.22 -2.95 5.20
N ILE A 87 7.85 -1.93 4.63
CA ILE A 87 7.45 -1.34 3.34
C ILE A 87 8.53 -1.57 2.30
N TYR A 88 8.22 -2.30 1.23
CA TYR A 88 9.08 -2.50 0.08
C TYR A 88 8.67 -1.52 -1.01
N ALA A 89 9.51 -0.50 -1.22
CA ALA A 89 9.23 0.55 -2.18
C ALA A 89 10.43 0.75 -3.12
N PRO A 90 10.21 0.97 -4.42
CA PRO A 90 11.30 1.32 -5.33
C PRO A 90 11.88 2.69 -4.97
N LEU A 91 13.11 2.97 -5.43
CA LEU A 91 13.79 4.26 -5.24
C LEU A 91 13.00 5.48 -5.75
N SER A 92 11.99 5.26 -6.61
CA SER A 92 11.09 6.31 -7.10
C SER A 92 10.05 6.76 -6.08
N ALA A 93 9.83 6.00 -5.00
CA ALA A 93 8.87 6.35 -3.95
C ALA A 93 9.37 7.52 -3.10
N ARG A 94 8.46 8.42 -2.75
CA ARG A 94 8.77 9.57 -1.90
C ARG A 94 8.32 9.29 -0.47
N VAL A 95 9.28 9.02 0.41
CA VAL A 95 9.03 8.87 1.85
C VAL A 95 9.05 10.25 2.50
N ARG A 96 7.99 10.60 3.20
CA ARG A 96 7.89 11.80 4.04
C ARG A 96 7.93 11.38 5.50
N LEU A 97 8.94 11.86 6.20
CA LEU A 97 9.15 11.68 7.63
C LEU A 97 8.67 12.96 8.34
N SER A 98 8.07 12.82 9.52
CA SER A 98 7.89 13.93 10.45
C SER A 98 9.24 14.25 11.10
N ASP A 99 9.52 15.55 11.29
CA ASP A 99 10.85 16.08 11.69
C ASP A 99 11.39 15.56 13.04
N ASP A 100 10.57 14.85 13.85
CA ASP A 100 10.93 14.33 15.18
C ASP A 100 11.16 12.80 15.23
N GLU A 101 11.07 12.06 14.10
CA GLU A 101 10.91 10.59 14.12
C GLU A 101 11.97 9.78 13.34
N ASP A 102 13.10 10.39 12.97
CA ASP A 102 14.17 9.73 12.19
C ASP A 102 14.71 8.44 12.85
N GLU A 103 14.60 8.28 14.17
CA GLU A 103 15.05 7.06 14.87
C GLU A 103 14.09 5.87 14.72
N LYS A 104 12.80 6.11 14.46
CA LYS A 104 11.76 5.05 14.38
C LYS A 104 11.65 4.43 13.00
N ILE A 105 12.21 5.08 11.98
CA ILE A 105 12.02 4.71 10.58
C ILE A 105 13.39 4.37 9.97
N GLN A 106 13.57 3.10 9.65
CA GLN A 106 14.84 2.63 9.09
C GLN A 106 14.72 2.47 7.58
N ILE A 107 15.60 3.11 6.82
CA ILE A 107 15.69 2.91 5.37
C ILE A 107 16.82 1.91 5.09
N ARG A 108 16.51 0.78 4.45
CA ARG A 108 17.49 -0.27 4.13
C ARG A 108 17.42 -0.67 2.67
N PRO A 109 18.55 -0.85 1.97
CA PRO A 109 18.54 -1.44 0.64
C PRO A 109 18.18 -2.94 0.73
N ARG A 110 17.33 -3.44 -0.16
CA ARG A 110 17.02 -4.87 -0.26
C ARG A 110 16.66 -5.28 -1.69
N SER A 111 17.11 -6.46 -2.10
CA SER A 111 16.63 -7.12 -3.33
C SER A 111 15.24 -7.70 -3.08
N THR A 112 14.33 -7.60 -4.04
CA THR A 112 12.93 -7.98 -3.82
C THR A 112 12.41 -8.89 -4.91
N LEU A 113 11.85 -10.02 -4.48
CA LEU A 113 10.87 -10.81 -5.23
C LEU A 113 9.52 -10.53 -4.58
N VAL A 114 8.63 -9.83 -5.30
CA VAL A 114 7.23 -9.69 -4.87
C VAL A 114 6.63 -11.10 -4.88
N PRO A 115 5.97 -11.55 -3.80
CA PRO A 115 5.32 -12.85 -3.78
C PRO A 115 4.27 -12.95 -4.90
N GLU A 116 4.35 -14.00 -5.71
CA GLU A 116 3.32 -14.28 -6.73
C GLU A 116 2.01 -14.82 -6.11
N LYS A 117 2.10 -15.36 -4.88
CA LYS A 117 1.01 -15.99 -4.13
C LYS A 117 1.11 -15.65 -2.64
N GLY A 118 0.03 -15.92 -1.91
CA GLY A 118 -0.10 -15.56 -0.50
C GLY A 118 -0.14 -14.04 -0.30
N ILE A 119 -0.66 -13.29 -1.27
CA ILE A 119 -0.61 -11.82 -1.31
C ILE A 119 -1.99 -11.23 -1.59
N VAL A 120 -2.30 -10.13 -0.91
CA VAL A 120 -3.46 -9.29 -1.24
C VAL A 120 -3.03 -8.25 -2.26
N VAL A 121 -3.78 -8.07 -3.33
CA VAL A 121 -3.52 -7.08 -4.37
C VAL A 121 -4.63 -6.04 -4.37
N ILE A 122 -4.26 -4.78 -4.14
CA ILE A 122 -5.16 -3.64 -4.27
C ILE A 122 -5.11 -3.13 -5.71
N TYR A 123 -6.28 -3.00 -6.31
CA TYR A 123 -6.47 -2.34 -7.60
C TYR A 123 -7.19 -1.04 -7.34
N ALA A 124 -6.63 0.05 -7.86
CA ALA A 124 -7.17 1.39 -7.68
C ALA A 124 -7.16 2.12 -9.02
N ALA A 125 -8.30 2.66 -9.42
CA ALA A 125 -8.39 3.51 -10.60
C ALA A 125 -7.56 4.80 -10.40
N ASP A 126 -7.08 5.38 -11.50
CA ASP A 126 -6.43 6.68 -11.44
C ASP A 126 -7.47 7.80 -11.28
N MET A 127 -7.73 8.15 -10.02
CA MET A 127 -8.71 9.18 -9.65
C MET A 127 -8.15 10.61 -9.65
N ARG A 128 -6.87 10.80 -10.00
CA ARG A 128 -6.22 12.13 -10.01
C ARG A 128 -6.92 13.10 -10.96
N LYS A 129 -7.50 12.59 -12.05
CA LYS A 129 -8.29 13.38 -13.03
C LYS A 129 -9.56 13.98 -12.44
N PHE A 130 -10.05 13.44 -11.33
CA PHE A 130 -11.26 13.88 -10.63
C PHE A 130 -10.94 14.67 -9.35
N ASP A 131 -9.68 15.07 -9.15
CA ASP A 131 -9.16 15.68 -7.91
C ASP A 131 -9.46 14.86 -6.63
N GLU A 132 -9.67 13.56 -6.79
CA GLU A 132 -9.87 12.62 -5.69
C GLU A 132 -8.57 11.85 -5.42
N ILE A 133 -8.27 11.68 -4.13
CA ILE A 133 -7.10 10.93 -3.67
C ILE A 133 -7.57 9.60 -3.12
N ILE A 134 -6.92 8.52 -3.55
CA ILE A 134 -7.03 7.21 -2.91
C ILE A 134 -5.87 7.07 -1.92
N GLN A 135 -6.20 6.87 -0.65
CA GLN A 135 -5.24 6.70 0.44
C GLN A 135 -5.37 5.31 1.05
N VAL A 136 -4.27 4.56 1.07
CA VAL A 136 -4.16 3.26 1.74
C VAL A 136 -3.53 3.49 3.11
N VAL A 137 -4.23 3.10 4.17
CA VAL A 137 -3.78 3.17 5.55
C VAL A 137 -3.26 1.82 6.00
N ILE A 138 -2.03 1.80 6.49
CA ILE A 138 -1.30 0.61 6.92
C ILE A 138 -1.23 0.59 8.45
N THR A 139 -1.67 -0.52 9.04
CA THR A 139 -1.67 -0.75 10.48
C THR A 139 -0.51 -1.64 10.92
N ASP A 140 -0.49 -1.98 12.21
CA ASP A 140 0.61 -2.68 12.89
C ASP A 140 1.04 -3.99 12.22
N GLY A 141 2.35 -4.24 12.20
CA GLY A 141 2.97 -5.51 11.80
C GLY A 141 2.83 -5.90 10.33
N MET A 142 2.30 -5.01 9.49
CA MET A 142 1.99 -5.31 8.10
C MET A 142 3.23 -5.32 7.21
N THR A 143 3.18 -6.14 6.16
CA THR A 143 4.14 -6.12 5.05
C THR A 143 3.48 -5.56 3.79
N VAL A 144 4.10 -4.54 3.19
CA VAL A 144 3.55 -3.77 2.07
C VAL A 144 4.54 -3.73 0.91
N TYR A 145 4.10 -4.04 -0.30
CA TYR A 145 4.84 -3.88 -1.55
C TYR A 145 4.22 -2.76 -2.36
N CYS A 146 5.01 -1.78 -2.78
CA CYS A 146 4.54 -0.60 -3.49
C CYS A 146 4.97 -0.65 -4.95
N GLN A 147 4.02 -0.58 -5.89
CA GLN A 147 4.31 -0.63 -7.33
C GLN A 147 5.33 0.45 -7.77
N GLY A 148 5.22 1.66 -7.23
CA GLY A 148 6.16 2.76 -7.49
C GLY A 148 5.49 4.12 -7.39
N GLN A 149 6.29 5.19 -7.36
CA GLN A 149 5.82 6.61 -7.34
C GLN A 149 4.88 7.01 -6.17
N SER A 150 4.51 6.06 -5.31
CA SER A 150 3.66 6.30 -4.15
C SER A 150 4.31 7.31 -3.20
N GLN A 151 3.48 8.21 -2.67
CA GLN A 151 3.84 8.99 -1.48
C GLN A 151 3.60 8.13 -0.26
N ILE A 152 4.64 7.90 0.53
CA ILE A 152 4.58 7.17 1.81
C ILE A 152 4.76 8.20 2.92
N ALA A 153 3.75 8.35 3.78
CA ALA A 153 3.81 9.22 4.94
C ALA A 153 3.64 8.39 6.21
N PHE A 154 4.44 8.67 7.24
CA PHE A 154 4.32 8.08 8.56
C PHE A 154 3.61 9.05 9.51
N ALA A 155 2.68 8.56 10.32
CA ALA A 155 2.05 9.32 11.40
C ALA A 155 2.96 9.37 12.65
N ASN A 156 2.75 10.35 13.53
CA ASN A 156 3.59 10.67 14.71
C ASN A 156 3.78 9.56 15.78
N GLU A 157 3.24 8.37 15.57
CA GLU A 157 3.44 7.21 16.45
C GLU A 157 3.78 5.94 15.67
N ALA A 158 3.88 6.05 14.35
CA ALA A 158 4.16 4.94 13.47
C ALA A 158 5.64 4.56 13.54
N SER A 159 5.92 3.29 13.31
CA SER A 159 7.29 2.80 13.20
C SER A 159 7.37 1.75 12.10
N GLY A 160 8.53 1.65 11.47
CA GLY A 160 8.70 0.70 10.40
C GLY A 160 10.05 0.75 9.71
N THR A 161 10.24 -0.22 8.83
CA THR A 161 11.41 -0.27 7.96
C THR A 161 10.96 -0.09 6.51
N VAL A 162 11.52 0.90 5.82
CA VAL A 162 11.35 1.07 4.38
C VAL A 162 12.53 0.39 3.68
N TYR A 163 12.24 -0.68 2.97
CA TYR A 163 13.16 -1.39 2.11
C TYR A 163 13.15 -0.77 0.71
N ASN A 164 14.24 -0.08 0.37
CA ASN A 164 14.44 0.46 -0.97
C ASN A 164 14.81 -0.68 -1.91
N VAL A 165 13.91 -0.97 -2.85
CA VAL A 165 14.10 -2.00 -3.86
C VAL A 165 15.08 -1.50 -4.91
N MET A 166 16.22 -2.18 -5.03
CA MET A 166 17.19 -1.94 -6.09
C MET A 166 16.98 -2.96 -7.20
N GLU A 167 16.83 -2.50 -8.44
CA GLU A 167 16.52 -3.34 -9.60
C GLU A 167 17.67 -4.30 -9.98
N ASN A 168 18.84 -4.21 -9.35
CA ASN A 168 20.00 -5.07 -9.62
C ASN A 168 20.92 -5.18 -8.39
N CYS A 169 20.62 -6.11 -7.47
CA CYS A 169 21.66 -6.65 -6.59
C CYS A 169 21.96 -8.09 -7.03
N VAL A 170 22.97 -8.19 -7.90
CA VAL A 170 23.79 -9.40 -8.08
C VAL A 170 24.99 -9.26 -7.16
#